data_AF-A0A1R3FMA3-F1
#
_entry.id   AF-A0A1R3FMA3-F1
#
_cell.length_a   1.000
_cell.length_b   1.000
_cell.length_c   1.000
_cell.angle_alpha   90.00
_cell.angle_beta   90.00
_cell.angle_gamma   90.00
#
_symmetry.space_group_name_H-M   'P 1'
#
loop_
_entity.id
_entity.type
_entity.pdbx_description
1 polymer ?
#
loop_
_entity_poly.entity_id
_entity_poly.type
_entity_poly.pdbx_seq_one_letter_code
_entity_poly.pdbx_strand_id
1 'polypeptide(L)'
;MSNVITSKTPEFDEWLEEFKPVINPQGDECIFISDKDCITFGAYSPELEDALKTKPDCVWTIVEAENPDYDTEDEDDIDVTLWVISDGYSWVNRLGYIITDKPCPKDESFEITYG
;
A
#
# COMPACT_ATOMS: atom_id res chain seq x y z
N MET A 1 11.10 -29.16 5.69
CA MET A 1 10.53 -28.32 6.76
C MET A 1 9.71 -27.28 6.04
N SER A 2 8.41 -27.18 6.33
CA SER A 2 7.57 -26.14 5.75
C SER A 2 7.89 -24.85 6.49
N ASN A 3 8.30 -23.79 5.79
CA ASN A 3 8.39 -22.47 6.40
C ASN A 3 6.97 -22.03 6.75
N VAL A 4 6.74 -21.74 8.03
CA VAL A 4 5.47 -21.18 8.49
C VAL A 4 5.56 -19.68 8.25
N ILE A 5 4.72 -19.17 7.34
CA ILE A 5 4.58 -17.74 7.10
C ILE A 5 3.58 -17.20 8.13
N THR A 6 3.94 -16.12 8.81
CA THR A 6 3.06 -15.44 9.78
C THR A 6 2.33 -14.29 9.10
N SER A 7 1.01 -14.34 9.05
CA SER A 7 0.19 -13.24 8.49
C SER A 7 -0.10 -12.17 9.55
N LYS A 8 0.01 -10.89 9.18
CA LYS A 8 -0.26 -9.73 10.03
C LYS A 8 -1.12 -8.70 9.30
N THR A 9 -1.94 -7.99 10.07
CA THR A 9 -2.81 -6.90 9.60
C THR A 9 -2.72 -5.72 10.57
N PRO A 10 -1.58 -5.02 10.64
CA PRO A 10 -1.42 -3.87 11.52
C PRO A 10 -2.29 -2.69 11.06
N GLU A 11 -2.52 -1.74 11.97
CA GLU A 11 -3.11 -0.46 11.61
C GLU A 11 -2.13 0.35 10.72
N PHE A 12 -2.67 1.24 9.89
CA PHE A 12 -1.87 2.00 8.93
C PHE A 12 -0.74 2.81 9.59
N ASP A 13 -1.00 3.47 10.72
CA ASP A 13 0.01 4.25 11.45
C ASP A 13 1.15 3.37 11.99
N GLU A 14 0.84 2.16 12.46
CA GLU A 14 1.86 1.21 12.92
C GLU A 14 2.76 0.77 11.75
N TRP A 15 2.15 0.51 10.59
CA TRP A 15 2.87 0.19 9.37
C TRP A 15 3.76 1.34 8.89
N LEU A 16 3.30 2.59 8.97
CA LEU A 16 4.09 3.79 8.64
C LEU A 16 5.35 3.88 9.53
N GLU A 17 5.19 3.71 10.84
CA GLU A 17 6.30 3.77 11.80
C GLU A 17 7.30 2.62 11.58
N GLU A 18 6.78 1.42 11.30
CA GLU A 18 7.59 0.23 11.10
C GLU A 18 8.40 0.32 9.82
N PHE A 19 7.76 0.54 8.67
CA PHE A 19 8.39 0.37 7.37
C PHE A 19 8.94 1.66 6.76
N LYS A 20 8.43 2.81 7.18
CA LYS A 20 8.88 4.14 6.75
C LYS A 20 8.82 4.29 5.23
N PRO A 21 7.62 4.48 4.66
CA PRO A 21 7.49 4.68 3.23
C PRO A 21 8.22 5.93 2.76
N VAL A 22 8.78 5.84 1.56
CA VAL A 22 9.48 6.92 0.89
C VAL A 22 8.45 7.85 0.27
N ILE A 23 8.61 9.16 0.52
CA ILE A 23 7.80 10.19 -0.13
C ILE A 23 8.12 10.19 -1.62
N ASN A 24 7.08 10.07 -2.44
CA ASN A 24 7.19 10.23 -3.87
C ASN A 24 7.14 11.73 -4.24
N PRO A 25 8.24 12.34 -4.71
CA PRO A 25 8.28 13.77 -5.04
C PRO A 25 7.41 14.14 -6.25
N GLN A 26 7.00 13.16 -7.06
CA GLN A 26 6.14 13.33 -8.23
C GLN A 26 4.72 12.82 -7.99
N GLY A 27 4.48 12.18 -6.83
CA GLY A 27 3.22 11.51 -6.53
C GLY A 27 2.07 12.49 -6.29
N ASP A 28 0.94 12.21 -6.91
CA ASP A 28 -0.28 13.00 -6.81
C ASP A 28 -1.55 12.13 -6.67
N GLU A 29 -1.40 10.85 -6.33
CA GLU A 29 -2.50 9.89 -6.33
C GLU A 29 -2.51 8.92 -5.12
N CYS A 30 -3.68 8.29 -4.91
CA CYS A 30 -4.02 7.25 -3.92
C CYS A 30 -3.80 7.59 -2.44
N ILE A 31 -2.56 7.60 -1.96
CA ILE A 31 -2.23 7.61 -0.52
C ILE A 31 -1.34 8.81 -0.17
N PHE A 32 -1.87 9.65 0.73
CA PHE A 32 -1.21 10.83 1.27
C PHE A 32 -1.04 10.71 2.78
N ILE A 33 0.18 10.92 3.28
CA ILE A 33 0.48 10.91 4.73
C ILE A 33 0.47 12.32 5.34
N SER A 34 0.33 13.34 4.50
CA SER A 34 0.10 14.74 4.84
C SER A 34 -0.56 15.44 3.65
N ASP A 35 -0.97 16.71 3.81
CA ASP A 35 -1.53 17.53 2.72
C ASP A 35 -0.68 17.60 1.43
N LYS A 36 0.61 17.24 1.50
CA LYS A 36 1.56 17.37 0.38
C LYS A 36 2.42 16.12 0.12
N ASP A 37 2.45 15.18 1.05
CA ASP A 37 3.35 14.04 0.98
C ASP A 37 2.59 12.81 0.50
N CYS A 38 2.68 12.57 -0.82
CA CYS A 38 2.23 11.34 -1.44
C CYS A 38 3.30 10.25 -1.30
N ILE A 39 2.90 9.01 -1.05
CA ILE A 39 3.80 7.84 -0.99
C ILE A 39 3.56 6.82 -2.10
N THR A 40 2.66 7.14 -3.05
CA THR A 40 2.26 6.25 -4.13
C THR A 40 3.10 6.47 -5.37
N PHE A 41 3.68 5.39 -5.90
CA PHE A 41 4.36 5.33 -7.20
C PHE A 41 3.43 4.66 -8.21
N GLY A 42 2.97 5.42 -9.21
CA GLY A 42 1.92 5.00 -10.13
C GLY A 42 2.26 3.77 -10.97
N ALA A 43 1.26 2.89 -11.20
CA ALA A 43 1.44 1.65 -11.96
C ALA A 43 1.63 1.87 -13.48
N TYR A 44 1.36 3.08 -13.97
CA TYR A 44 1.42 3.46 -15.39
C TYR A 44 2.17 4.79 -15.63
N SER A 45 2.84 5.31 -14.60
CA SER A 45 3.64 6.52 -14.68
C SER A 45 5.13 6.19 -14.84
N PRO A 46 5.99 7.17 -15.17
CA PRO A 46 7.44 6.97 -15.19
C PRO A 46 8.04 6.49 -13.86
N GLU A 47 7.34 6.77 -12.75
CA GLU A 47 7.74 6.41 -11.38
C GLU A 47 7.73 4.90 -11.13
N LEU A 48 7.03 4.13 -11.99
CA LEU A 48 7.07 2.67 -12.00
C LEU A 48 8.51 2.12 -12.05
N GLU A 49 9.41 2.81 -12.76
CA GLU A 49 10.81 2.39 -12.84
C GLU A 49 11.51 2.38 -11.47
N ASP A 50 11.12 3.25 -10.55
CA ASP A 50 11.71 3.31 -9.21
C ASP A 50 11.29 2.10 -8.38
N ALA A 51 10.02 1.70 -8.48
CA ALA A 51 9.54 0.46 -7.86
C ALA A 51 10.25 -0.77 -8.45
N LEU A 52 10.46 -0.80 -9.77
CA LEU A 52 11.15 -1.91 -10.45
C LEU A 52 12.64 -2.04 -10.12
N LYS A 53 13.31 -0.93 -9.77
CA LYS A 53 14.74 -0.92 -9.40
C LYS A 53 14.94 -1.15 -7.89
N THR A 54 13.89 -1.01 -7.10
CA THR A 54 13.89 -1.23 -5.66
C THR A 54 13.96 -2.72 -5.33
N LYS A 55 14.52 -3.06 -4.16
CA LYS A 55 14.54 -4.45 -3.71
C LYS A 55 13.09 -4.95 -3.51
N PRO A 56 12.73 -6.16 -3.97
CA PRO A 56 11.35 -6.63 -3.89
C PRO A 56 10.74 -6.66 -2.49
N ASP A 57 11.55 -6.83 -1.45
CA ASP A 57 11.13 -6.81 -0.05
C ASP A 57 10.85 -5.38 0.48
N CYS A 58 11.23 -4.34 -0.26
CA CYS A 58 10.93 -2.95 0.03
C CYS A 58 9.79 -2.39 -0.83
N VAL A 59 9.09 -3.24 -1.61
CA VAL A 59 7.99 -2.82 -2.47
C VAL A 59 6.69 -3.42 -1.99
N TRP A 60 5.66 -2.58 -1.97
CA TRP A 60 4.30 -2.90 -1.54
C TRP A 60 3.34 -2.57 -2.66
N THR A 61 2.32 -3.38 -2.85
CA THR A 61 1.30 -3.19 -3.90
C THR A 61 0.06 -2.54 -3.30
N ILE A 62 -0.45 -1.50 -3.96
CA ILE A 62 -1.75 -0.88 -3.63
C ILE A 62 -2.82 -1.48 -4.53
N VAL A 63 -3.91 -1.94 -3.92
CA VAL A 63 -5.08 -2.52 -4.58
C VAL A 63 -6.34 -1.79 -4.11
N GLU A 64 -7.27 -1.55 -5.02
CA GLU A 64 -8.63 -1.08 -4.70
C GLU A 64 -9.45 -2.21 -4.10
N ALA A 65 -10.10 -1.94 -2.98
CA ALA A 65 -11.05 -2.81 -2.33
C ALA A 65 -12.39 -2.09 -2.13
N GLU A 66 -13.47 -2.86 -2.18
CA GLU A 66 -14.78 -2.38 -1.77
C GLU A 66 -14.81 -2.26 -0.25
N ASN A 67 -15.38 -1.17 0.27
CA ASN A 67 -15.63 -1.03 1.70
C ASN A 67 -16.89 -1.85 2.07
N PRO A 68 -16.77 -2.94 2.84
CA PRO A 68 -17.90 -3.80 3.17
C PRO A 68 -18.87 -3.17 4.17
N ASP A 69 -18.42 -2.16 4.92
CA ASP A 69 -19.22 -1.44 5.92
C ASP A 69 -19.95 -0.22 5.31
N TYR A 70 -19.88 -0.06 3.98
CA TYR A 70 -20.65 0.92 3.24
C TYR A 70 -22.15 0.61 3.36
N ASP A 71 -22.87 1.36 4.19
CA ASP A 71 -24.32 1.27 4.28
C ASP A 71 -24.94 2.04 3.12
N THR A 72 -25.28 1.30 2.06
CA THR A 72 -25.88 1.84 0.82
C THR A 72 -27.20 2.59 1.02
N GLU A 73 -27.76 2.58 2.24
CA GLU A 73 -28.98 3.30 2.61
C GLU A 73 -28.73 4.72 3.14
N ASP A 74 -27.49 5.08 3.49
CA ASP A 74 -27.13 6.44 3.95
C ASP A 74 -26.45 7.22 2.82
N GLU A 75 -27.22 8.07 2.12
CA GLU A 75 -26.73 8.90 1.01
C GLU A 75 -25.67 9.94 1.45
N ASP A 76 -25.47 10.12 2.77
CA ASP A 76 -24.43 10.97 3.34
C ASP A 76 -23.12 10.22 3.62
N ASP A 77 -23.08 8.88 3.48
CA ASP A 77 -21.83 8.11 3.55
C ASP A 77 -21.06 8.32 2.24
N ILE A 78 -20.08 9.21 2.31
CA ILE A 78 -19.10 9.46 1.25
C ILE A 78 -18.48 8.11 0.87
N ASP A 79 -18.41 7.81 -0.43
CA ASP A 79 -17.63 6.69 -0.99
C ASP A 79 -16.19 6.77 -0.44
N VAL A 80 -15.92 6.09 0.67
CA VAL A 80 -14.57 5.94 1.21
C VAL A 80 -13.95 4.78 0.46
N THR A 81 -13.17 5.10 -0.58
CA THR A 81 -12.44 4.07 -1.31
C THR A 81 -11.43 3.41 -0.38
N LEU A 82 -11.59 2.09 -0.16
CA LEU A 82 -10.69 1.31 0.66
C LEU A 82 -9.51 0.84 -0.18
N TRP A 83 -8.30 1.11 0.29
CA TRP A 83 -7.07 0.66 -0.31
C TRP A 83 -6.47 -0.47 0.52
N VAL A 84 -6.07 -1.55 -0.15
CA VAL A 84 -5.31 -2.65 0.44
C VAL A 84 -3.86 -2.53 0.02
N ILE A 85 -2.97 -2.43 1.01
CA ILE A 85 -1.53 -2.43 0.84
C ILE A 85 -1.03 -3.82 1.21
N SER A 86 -0.50 -4.55 0.23
CA SER A 86 0.01 -5.92 0.41
C SER A 86 1.52 -5.97 0.17
N ASP A 87 2.22 -6.81 0.94
CA ASP A 87 3.65 -7.02 0.75
C ASP A 87 3.98 -7.62 -0.63
N GLY A 88 5.06 -7.12 -1.23
CA GLY A 88 5.56 -7.59 -2.50
C GLY A 88 4.96 -6.90 -3.72
N TYR A 89 5.29 -7.47 -4.88
CA TYR A 89 5.05 -6.88 -6.19
C TYR A 89 4.02 -7.68 -6.98
N SER A 90 2.82 -7.14 -7.15
CA SER A 90 1.84 -7.64 -8.11
C SER A 90 1.97 -6.92 -9.45
N TRP A 91 1.76 -7.63 -10.56
CA TRP A 91 1.74 -7.04 -11.91
C TRP A 91 0.32 -6.74 -12.42
N VAL A 92 -0.71 -7.24 -11.75
CA VAL A 92 -2.11 -7.15 -12.17
C VAL A 92 -2.97 -6.64 -11.03
N ASN A 93 -4.11 -6.01 -11.36
CA ASN A 93 -5.08 -5.47 -10.39
C ASN A 93 -4.40 -4.65 -9.28
N ARG A 94 -3.72 -3.59 -9.71
CA ARG A 94 -2.96 -2.69 -8.84
C ARG A 94 -3.14 -1.26 -9.32
N LEU A 95 -3.11 -0.33 -8.38
CA LEU A 95 -3.12 1.10 -8.67
C LEU A 95 -1.73 1.69 -8.69
N GLY A 96 -0.86 1.19 -7.83
CA GLY A 96 0.51 1.64 -7.73
C GLY A 96 1.28 0.81 -6.72
N TYR A 97 2.41 1.37 -6.33
CA TYR A 97 3.32 0.78 -5.38
C TYR A 97 3.68 1.77 -4.28
N ILE A 98 4.14 1.24 -3.16
CA ILE A 98 4.85 2.02 -2.15
C ILE A 98 6.25 1.43 -2.01
N ILE A 99 7.23 2.32 -1.86
CA ILE A 99 8.61 1.96 -1.57
C ILE A 99 8.88 2.25 -0.10
N THR A 100 9.50 1.33 0.63
CA THR A 100 9.83 1.50 2.06
C THR A 100 11.32 1.45 2.33
N ASP A 101 11.78 2.22 3.31
CA ASP A 101 13.18 2.20 3.76
C ASP A 101 13.55 0.86 4.41
N LYS A 102 12.60 0.24 5.12
CA LYS A 102 12.79 -1.08 5.74
C LYS A 102 12.09 -2.17 4.91
N PRO A 103 12.73 -3.34 4.74
CA PRO A 103 12.13 -4.46 4.02
C PRO A 103 11.10 -5.20 4.87
N CYS A 104 10.09 -5.77 4.22
CA CYS A 104 9.20 -6.79 4.77
C CYS A 104 10.03 -8.05 5.17
N PRO A 105 9.86 -8.58 6.39
CA PRO A 105 10.50 -9.82 6.81
C PRO A 105 10.09 -11.01 5.94
N LYS A 106 11.05 -11.86 5.56
CA LYS A 106 10.83 -12.99 4.62
C LYS A 106 9.87 -14.08 5.11
N ASP A 107 9.63 -14.17 6.40
CA ASP A 107 8.79 -15.20 7.02
C ASP A 107 7.45 -14.61 7.51
N GLU A 108 7.11 -13.41 7.06
CA GLU A 108 5.89 -12.70 7.40
C GLU A 108 5.18 -12.23 6.12
N SER A 109 3.86 -12.09 6.20
CA SER A 109 3.03 -11.47 5.17
C SER A 109 2.15 -10.42 5.81
N PHE A 110 1.90 -9.33 5.09
CA PHE A 110 1.21 -8.16 5.61
C PHE A 110 0.12 -7.71 4.64
N GLU A 111 -1.02 -7.37 5.22
CA GLU A 111 -2.12 -6.72 4.52
C GLU A 111 -2.63 -5.57 5.39
N ILE A 112 -2.65 -4.36 4.85
CA ILE A 112 -3.04 -3.14 5.57
C ILE A 112 -4.16 -2.47 4.79
N THR A 113 -5.21 -2.06 5.49
CA THR A 113 -6.30 -1.28 4.94
C THR A 113 -6.09 0.22 5.20
N TYR A 114 -6.38 1.06 4.21
CA TYR A 114 -6.31 2.51 4.31
C TYR A 114 -7.50 3.13 3.56
N GLY A 115 -8.28 3.97 4.24
CA GLY A 115 -9.52 4.57 3.73
C GLY A 115 -10.17 5.41 4.81
#